data_AF-A0A920Q273-F1
#
_entry.id   AF-A0A920Q273-F1
#
_cell.length_a   1.000
_cell.length_b   1.000
_cell.length_c   1.000
_cell.angle_alpha   90.00
_cell.angle_beta   90.00
_cell.angle_gamma   90.00
#
_symmetry.space_group_name_H-M   'P 1'
#
loop_
_entity.id
_entity.type
_entity.pdbx_description
1 polymer ?
#
loop_
_entity_poly.entity_id
_entity_poly.type
_entity_poly.pdbx_seq_one_letter_code
_entity_poly.pdbx_strand_id
1 'polypeptide(L)'
;MYGVSTYDLSLEKARSLARADIDYVYVDMEHGPMDFTALQSFLLGMIDKRTIAETGSLAAKVTPLVRIAPYGRESAAWAVKQALDIGLMGIIFPSIETPEQARAAVQAMRYPQRRNAPYPQPTGLRGSGAAIGSWLWGLSGADYTRRADTWPLNPDGDLIALMMIESSRGYATRRP
;
A
#
# COMPACT_ATOMS: atom_id res chain seq x y z
N MET A 1 5.33 15.19 7.10
CA MET A 1 4.88 14.28 6.05
C MET A 1 4.04 15.06 5.06
N TYR A 2 4.45 15.12 3.81
CA TYR A 2 3.83 15.85 2.71
C TYR A 2 3.77 14.93 1.48
N GLY A 3 2.63 14.91 0.79
CA GLY A 3 2.45 14.06 -0.38
C GLY A 3 1.41 14.62 -1.34
N VAL A 4 1.34 14.03 -2.53
CA VAL A 4 0.44 14.48 -3.61
C VAL A 4 -0.42 13.34 -4.13
N SER A 5 -1.58 13.68 -4.65
CA SER A 5 -2.45 12.77 -5.39
C SER A 5 -2.20 12.87 -6.90
N THR A 6 -2.38 11.77 -7.63
CA THR A 6 -2.39 11.81 -9.10
C THR A 6 -3.44 10.86 -9.69
N TYR A 7 -4.00 11.25 -10.82
CA TYR A 7 -4.76 10.39 -11.73
C TYR A 7 -3.94 10.02 -12.98
N ASP A 8 -2.82 10.73 -13.20
CA ASP A 8 -1.93 10.57 -14.34
C ASP A 8 -0.94 9.43 -14.05
N LEU A 9 -1.12 8.31 -14.75
CA LEU A 9 -0.31 7.10 -14.67
C LEU A 9 0.79 7.03 -15.74
N SER A 10 1.07 8.13 -16.44
CA SER A 10 2.12 8.18 -17.45
C SER A 10 3.52 7.97 -16.85
N LEU A 11 4.43 7.46 -17.70
CA LEU A 11 5.84 7.33 -17.35
C LEU A 11 6.47 8.68 -17.03
N GLU A 12 6.07 9.74 -17.74
CA GLU A 12 6.50 11.12 -17.52
C GLU A 12 6.14 11.60 -16.11
N LYS A 13 4.92 11.33 -15.65
CA LYS A 13 4.49 11.67 -14.29
C LYS A 13 5.25 10.84 -13.26
N ALA A 14 5.31 9.52 -13.46
CA ALA A 14 6.00 8.60 -12.55
C ALA A 14 7.46 9.04 -12.30
N ARG A 15 8.25 9.22 -13.36
CA ARG A 15 9.66 9.61 -13.22
C ARG A 15 9.85 11.00 -12.59
N SER A 16 8.90 11.91 -12.79
CA SER A 16 8.93 13.24 -12.18
C SER A 16 8.66 13.15 -10.67
N LEU A 17 7.67 12.37 -10.27
CA LEU A 17 7.29 12.19 -8.87
C LEU A 17 8.33 11.40 -8.09
N ALA A 18 8.97 10.40 -8.70
CA ALA A 18 10.05 9.61 -8.09
C ALA A 18 11.19 10.45 -7.49
N ARG A 19 11.40 11.66 -8.02
CA ARG A 19 12.49 12.58 -7.62
C ARG A 19 12.02 13.76 -6.81
N ALA A 20 10.71 13.97 -6.72
CA ALA A 20 10.14 15.13 -6.05
C ALA A 20 10.52 15.16 -4.57
N ASP A 21 10.48 16.37 -3.98
CA ASP A 21 10.73 16.58 -2.56
C ASP A 21 9.42 16.39 -1.77
N ILE A 22 8.94 15.14 -1.79
CA ILE A 22 7.69 14.68 -1.16
C ILE A 22 7.93 13.33 -0.50
N ASP A 23 7.15 13.00 0.53
CA ASP A 23 7.28 11.72 1.24
C ASP A 23 6.52 10.58 0.54
N TYR A 24 5.39 10.91 -0.10
CA TYR A 24 4.54 9.94 -0.77
C TYR A 24 3.77 10.52 -1.96
N VAL A 25 3.40 9.63 -2.87
CA VAL A 25 2.37 9.86 -3.88
C VAL A 25 1.28 8.81 -3.68
N TYR A 26 0.01 9.19 -3.83
CA TYR A 26 -1.04 8.19 -4.03
C TYR A 26 -1.70 8.34 -5.39
N VAL A 27 -1.90 7.20 -6.05
CA VAL A 27 -2.75 7.12 -7.24
C VAL A 27 -4.19 6.98 -6.79
N ASP A 28 -5.07 7.84 -7.30
CA ASP A 28 -6.48 7.81 -6.96
C ASP A 28 -7.29 6.96 -7.94
N MET A 29 -7.65 5.75 -7.50
CA MET A 29 -8.49 4.81 -8.25
C MET A 29 -9.87 4.65 -7.62
N GLU A 30 -10.25 5.52 -6.68
CA GLU A 30 -11.64 5.62 -6.21
C GLU A 30 -12.47 6.44 -7.19
N HIS A 31 -11.92 7.59 -7.62
CA HIS A 31 -12.56 8.46 -8.59
C HIS A 31 -11.92 8.40 -9.98
N GLY A 32 -10.89 7.58 -10.16
CA GLY A 32 -10.28 7.25 -11.44
C GLY A 32 -10.51 5.79 -11.84
N PRO A 33 -10.18 5.40 -13.09
CA PRO A 33 -10.21 4.01 -13.51
C PRO A 33 -9.33 3.13 -12.62
N MET A 34 -9.87 1.99 -12.18
CA MET A 34 -9.08 0.99 -11.45
C MET A 34 -8.27 0.11 -12.42
N ASP A 35 -7.22 0.68 -12.99
CA ASP A 35 -6.28 0.00 -13.89
C ASP A 35 -4.97 -0.41 -13.18
N PHE A 36 -4.91 -1.66 -12.72
CA PHE A 36 -3.69 -2.22 -12.10
C PHE A 36 -2.54 -2.41 -13.09
N THR A 37 -2.81 -2.51 -14.39
CA THR A 37 -1.75 -2.67 -15.41
C THR A 37 -1.03 -1.34 -15.61
N ALA A 38 -1.78 -0.25 -15.75
CA ALA A 38 -1.23 1.10 -15.79
C ALA A 38 -0.52 1.46 -14.47
N LEU A 39 -1.11 1.09 -13.32
CA LEU A 39 -0.47 1.30 -12.02
C LEU A 39 0.86 0.56 -11.89
N GLN A 40 0.94 -0.70 -12.35
CA GLN A 40 2.20 -1.44 -12.35
C GLN A 40 3.26 -0.76 -13.22
N SER A 41 2.87 -0.22 -14.38
CA SER A 41 3.77 0.52 -15.26
C SER A 41 4.24 1.83 -14.62
N PHE A 42 3.35 2.53 -13.93
CA PHE A 42 3.68 3.71 -13.14
C PHE A 42 4.70 3.39 -12.04
N LEU A 43 4.54 2.28 -11.31
CA LEU A 43 5.50 1.85 -10.29
C LEU A 43 6.89 1.55 -10.86
N LEU A 44 6.97 0.96 -12.06
CA LEU A 44 8.24 0.79 -12.75
C LEU A 44 8.89 2.14 -13.06
N GLY A 45 8.10 3.13 -13.47
CA GLY A 45 8.55 4.51 -13.70
C GLY A 45 9.00 5.24 -12.44
N MET A 46 8.55 4.78 -11.26
CA MET A 46 8.98 5.31 -9.95
C MET A 46 10.38 4.84 -9.53
N ILE A 47 10.99 3.88 -10.26
CA ILE A 47 12.35 3.39 -9.97
C ILE A 47 13.39 4.40 -10.47
N ASP A 48 14.02 5.14 -9.56
CA ASP A 48 15.09 6.07 -9.90
C ASP A 48 16.49 5.46 -9.69
N LYS A 49 17.05 4.92 -10.77
CA LYS A 49 18.39 4.32 -10.78
C LYS A 49 19.50 5.29 -10.32
N ARG A 50 19.34 6.60 -10.55
CA ARG A 50 20.33 7.59 -10.12
C ARG A 50 20.34 7.70 -8.59
N THR A 51 19.16 7.85 -7.99
CA THR A 51 19.00 7.89 -6.53
C THR A 51 19.51 6.60 -5.88
N ILE A 52 19.25 5.43 -6.48
CA ILE A 52 19.78 4.15 -6.00
C ILE A 52 21.31 4.13 -6.04
N ALA A 53 21.92 4.57 -7.15
CA ALA A 53 23.37 4.59 -7.30
C ALA A 53 24.06 5.58 -6.35
N GLU A 54 23.44 6.74 -6.10
CA GLU A 54 23.98 7.78 -5.22
C GLU A 54 23.85 7.42 -3.73
N THR A 55 22.75 6.76 -3.34
CA THR A 55 22.45 6.46 -1.92
C THR A 55 22.86 5.04 -1.50
N GLY A 56 23.03 4.12 -2.44
CA GLY A 56 23.19 2.69 -2.17
C GLY A 56 21.94 2.03 -1.59
N SER A 57 20.79 2.71 -1.57
CA SER A 57 19.54 2.24 -0.98
C SER A 57 18.53 1.83 -2.05
N LEU A 58 17.81 0.74 -1.77
CA LEU A 58 16.66 0.31 -2.56
C LEU A 58 15.33 0.86 -2.02
N ALA A 59 15.37 1.65 -0.94
CA ALA A 59 14.18 2.29 -0.41
C ALA A 59 13.61 3.29 -1.42
N ALA A 60 12.30 3.27 -1.61
CA ALA A 60 11.63 4.28 -2.42
C ALA A 60 11.81 5.65 -1.75
N LYS A 61 12.39 6.61 -2.48
CA LYS A 61 12.49 8.01 -2.02
C LYS A 61 11.10 8.60 -1.76
N VAL A 62 10.18 8.33 -2.68
CA VAL A 62 8.77 8.71 -2.59
C VAL A 62 7.93 7.44 -2.48
N THR A 63 7.22 7.29 -1.36
CA THR A 63 6.41 6.09 -1.08
C THR A 63 5.21 6.02 -2.02
N PRO A 64 5.06 4.97 -2.84
CA PRO A 64 3.89 4.82 -3.70
C PRO A 64 2.73 4.16 -2.94
N LEU A 65 1.61 4.88 -2.90
CA LEU A 65 0.35 4.45 -2.32
C LEU A 65 -0.75 4.41 -3.38
N VAL A 66 -1.88 3.79 -3.06
CA VAL A 66 -3.07 3.82 -3.92
C VAL A 66 -4.33 3.98 -3.08
N ARG A 67 -5.26 4.82 -3.54
CA ARG A 67 -6.64 4.83 -3.05
C ARG A 67 -7.48 3.93 -3.94
N ILE A 68 -8.12 2.93 -3.34
CA ILE A 68 -8.91 1.93 -4.08
C ILE A 68 -10.40 2.27 -4.02
N ALA A 69 -11.17 1.88 -5.05
CA ALA A 69 -12.62 2.14 -5.10
C ALA A 69 -13.49 1.39 -4.08
N PRO A 70 -13.23 0.10 -3.73
CA PRO A 70 -14.08 -0.59 -2.77
C PRO A 70 -14.17 0.15 -1.44
N TYR A 71 -15.39 0.42 -1.01
CA TYR A 71 -15.65 1.10 0.26
C TYR A 71 -15.44 0.16 1.44
N GLY A 72 -15.30 0.72 2.64
CA GLY A 72 -15.20 -0.05 3.89
C GLY A 72 -16.35 -1.04 4.14
N ARG A 73 -17.54 -0.79 3.57
CA ARG A 73 -18.70 -1.69 3.67
C ARG A 73 -18.65 -2.90 2.72
N GLU A 74 -17.73 -2.89 1.76
CA GLU A 74 -17.54 -3.92 0.75
C GLU A 74 -16.28 -4.75 1.07
N SER A 75 -16.13 -5.91 0.43
CA SER A 75 -14.88 -6.64 0.53
C SER A 75 -13.83 -6.01 -0.39
N ALA A 76 -12.88 -5.29 0.20
CA ALA A 76 -11.73 -4.73 -0.52
C ALA A 76 -10.60 -5.75 -0.78
N ALA A 77 -10.73 -6.99 -0.30
CA ALA A 77 -9.63 -7.97 -0.26
C ALA A 77 -9.02 -8.29 -1.63
N TRP A 78 -9.85 -8.35 -2.68
CA TRP A 78 -9.37 -8.61 -4.04
C TRP A 78 -8.53 -7.44 -4.58
N ALA A 79 -8.97 -6.20 -4.36
CA ALA A 79 -8.28 -5.00 -4.84
C ALA A 79 -6.98 -4.77 -4.05
N VAL A 80 -7.01 -4.98 -2.73
CA VAL A 80 -5.82 -4.96 -1.88
C VAL A 80 -4.79 -5.98 -2.36
N LYS A 81 -5.23 -7.21 -2.67
CA LYS A 81 -4.34 -8.23 -3.22
C LYS A 81 -3.70 -7.77 -4.54
N GLN A 82 -4.48 -7.29 -5.50
CA GLN A 82 -3.95 -6.80 -6.78
C GLN A 82 -2.94 -5.66 -6.59
N ALA A 83 -3.28 -4.64 -5.78
CA ALA A 83 -2.41 -3.50 -5.52
C ALA A 83 -1.08 -3.90 -4.87
N LEU A 84 -1.13 -4.75 -3.84
CA LEU A 84 0.08 -5.12 -3.13
C LEU A 84 0.90 -6.18 -3.88
N ASP A 85 0.30 -6.97 -4.77
CA ASP A 85 1.04 -7.98 -5.57
C ASP A 85 1.92 -7.31 -6.63
N ILE A 86 1.53 -6.11 -7.11
CA ILE A 86 2.35 -5.29 -8.02
C ILE A 86 3.36 -4.38 -7.29
N GLY A 87 3.42 -4.45 -5.96
CA GLY A 87 4.49 -3.84 -5.15
C GLY A 87 4.18 -2.47 -4.53
N LEU A 88 2.90 -2.07 -4.41
CA LEU A 88 2.52 -0.89 -3.64
C LEU A 88 2.99 -1.00 -2.19
N MET A 89 3.31 0.15 -1.58
CA MET A 89 3.75 0.23 -0.18
C MET A 89 2.62 0.60 0.79
N GLY A 90 1.41 0.82 0.28
CA GLY A 90 0.26 1.05 1.13
C GLY A 90 -1.01 1.36 0.37
N ILE A 91 -2.12 1.29 1.11
CA ILE A 91 -3.48 1.41 0.58
C ILE A 91 -4.23 2.47 1.39
N ILE A 92 -4.94 3.35 0.68
CA ILE A 92 -5.94 4.26 1.25
C ILE A 92 -7.32 3.63 1.04
N PHE A 93 -8.03 3.40 2.14
CA PHE A 93 -9.35 2.81 2.18
C PHE A 93 -10.40 3.91 2.35
N PRO A 94 -11.28 4.14 1.36
CA PRO A 94 -12.37 5.10 1.48
C PRO A 94 -13.49 4.58 2.39
N SER A 95 -14.28 5.52 2.92
CA SER A 95 -15.54 5.26 3.60
C SER A 95 -15.47 4.21 4.71
N ILE A 96 -14.48 4.36 5.60
CA ILE A 96 -14.38 3.54 6.82
C ILE A 96 -15.28 4.14 7.89
N GLU A 97 -16.24 3.34 8.36
CA GLU A 97 -17.28 3.75 9.30
C GLU A 97 -17.28 2.96 10.62
N THR A 98 -16.60 1.82 10.69
CA THR A 98 -16.53 1.00 11.92
C THR A 98 -15.14 0.40 12.17
N PRO A 99 -14.80 0.08 13.44
CA PRO A 99 -13.55 -0.60 13.79
C PRO A 99 -13.39 -1.97 13.10
N GLU A 100 -14.49 -2.66 12.82
CA GLU A 100 -14.50 -3.94 12.12
C GLU A 100 -14.07 -3.79 10.67
N GLN A 101 -14.50 -2.71 10.00
CA GLN A 101 -14.07 -2.39 8.64
C GLN A 101 -12.58 -2.04 8.60
N ALA A 102 -12.10 -1.23 9.55
CA ALA A 102 -10.66 -0.94 9.69
C ALA A 102 -9.85 -2.22 9.96
N ARG A 103 -10.34 -3.12 10.82
CA ARG A 103 -9.72 -4.43 11.06
C ARG A 103 -9.69 -5.26 9.78
N ALA A 104 -10.79 -5.34 9.04
CA ALA A 104 -10.88 -6.10 7.79
C ALA A 104 -9.90 -5.57 6.73
N ALA A 105 -9.74 -4.25 6.62
CA ALA A 105 -8.76 -3.61 5.74
C ALA A 105 -7.32 -4.02 6.10
N VAL A 106 -6.96 -3.98 7.40
CA VAL A 106 -5.65 -4.47 7.86
C VAL A 106 -5.49 -5.96 7.56
N GLN A 107 -6.48 -6.80 7.88
CA GLN A 107 -6.44 -8.24 7.59
C GLN A 107 -6.23 -8.53 6.10
N ALA A 108 -6.82 -7.75 5.21
CA ALA A 108 -6.66 -7.90 3.76
C ALA A 108 -5.23 -7.61 3.27
N MET A 109 -4.48 -6.76 3.97
CA MET A 109 -3.10 -6.43 3.61
C MET A 109 -2.08 -7.46 4.09
N ARG A 110 -2.35 -8.08 5.25
CA ARG A 110 -1.41 -8.99 5.92
C ARG A 110 -1.49 -10.40 5.35
N TYR A 111 -0.35 -11.07 5.22
CA TYR A 111 -0.31 -12.52 5.00
C TYR A 111 -0.79 -13.28 6.26
N PRO A 112 -1.31 -14.52 6.12
CA PRO A 112 -1.60 -15.38 7.26
C PRO A 112 -0.36 -15.58 8.15
N GLN A 113 -0.49 -15.23 9.43
CA GLN A 113 0.60 -15.35 10.39
C GLN A 113 0.91 -16.82 10.68
N ARG A 114 2.20 -17.12 10.84
CA ARG A 114 2.66 -18.42 11.32
C ARG A 114 2.31 -18.60 12.80
N ARG A 115 2.24 -19.84 13.27
CA ARG A 115 1.90 -20.21 14.66
C ARG A 115 2.70 -19.43 15.72
N ASN A 116 3.97 -19.13 15.45
CA ASN A 116 4.87 -18.44 16.38
C ASN A 116 5.18 -16.99 15.94
N ALA A 117 4.31 -16.36 15.15
CA ALA A 117 4.52 -14.98 14.74
C ALA A 117 4.45 -14.05 15.98
N PRO A 118 5.38 -13.07 16.10
CA PRO A 118 5.39 -12.14 17.24
C PRO A 118 4.14 -11.25 17.29
N TYR A 119 3.55 -10.95 16.12
CA TYR A 119 2.37 -10.08 15.99
C TYR A 119 1.21 -10.84 15.30
N PRO A 120 0.58 -11.83 15.98
CA PRO A 120 -0.34 -12.78 15.36
C PRO A 120 -1.72 -12.19 15.03
N GLN A 121 -2.05 -11.02 15.59
CA GLN A 121 -3.37 -10.40 15.46
C GLN A 121 -3.28 -8.96 14.90
N PRO A 122 -4.28 -8.52 14.10
CA PRO A 122 -5.34 -9.35 13.54
C PRO A 122 -4.80 -10.30 12.47
N THR A 123 -5.30 -11.53 12.42
CA THR A 123 -4.79 -12.54 11.47
C THR A 123 -5.04 -12.11 10.02
N GLY A 124 -3.99 -12.14 9.21
CA GLY A 124 -4.00 -11.76 7.81
C GLY A 124 -4.71 -12.77 6.91
N LEU A 125 -5.29 -12.26 5.83
CA LEU A 125 -6.10 -12.99 4.86
C LEU A 125 -5.56 -12.88 3.43
N ARG A 126 -4.46 -12.14 3.21
CA ARG A 126 -3.86 -11.97 1.89
C ARG A 126 -3.30 -13.30 1.37
N GLY A 127 -3.73 -13.72 0.19
CA GLY A 127 -3.14 -14.89 -0.48
C GLY A 127 -1.67 -14.68 -0.83
N SER A 128 -0.82 -15.66 -0.55
CA SER A 128 0.63 -15.60 -0.79
C SER A 128 0.99 -15.53 -2.27
N GLY A 129 2.03 -14.76 -2.59
CA GLY A 129 2.48 -14.53 -3.97
C GLY A 129 3.44 -13.34 -4.03
N ALA A 130 4.69 -13.55 -3.62
CA ALA A 130 5.66 -12.45 -3.49
C ALA A 130 6.26 -11.96 -4.82
N ALA A 131 5.96 -12.56 -5.97
CA ALA A 131 6.69 -12.40 -7.23
C ALA A 131 7.07 -10.94 -7.59
N ILE A 132 6.16 -10.17 -8.18
CA ILE A 132 6.45 -8.81 -8.65
C ILE A 132 6.77 -7.87 -7.49
N GLY A 133 6.04 -7.95 -6.37
CA GLY A 133 6.32 -7.14 -5.19
C GLY A 133 7.75 -7.31 -4.65
N SER A 134 8.24 -8.55 -4.49
CA SER A 134 9.60 -8.81 -4.02
C SER A 134 10.66 -8.34 -5.01
N TRP A 135 10.42 -8.50 -6.31
CA TRP A 135 11.30 -7.98 -7.35
C TRP A 135 11.36 -6.45 -7.33
N LEU A 136 10.22 -5.76 -7.21
CA LEU A 136 10.17 -4.30 -7.17
C LEU A 136 10.85 -3.74 -5.92
N TRP A 137 10.70 -4.42 -4.78
CA TRP A 137 11.33 -4.03 -3.52
C TRP A 137 12.81 -4.46 -3.44
N GLY A 138 13.29 -5.25 -4.39
CA GLY A 138 14.65 -5.79 -4.41
C GLY A 138 14.95 -6.74 -3.24
N LEU A 139 13.95 -7.51 -2.80
CA LEU A 139 14.05 -8.42 -1.66
C LEU A 139 13.95 -9.88 -2.10
N SER A 140 14.49 -10.78 -1.26
CA SER A 140 14.13 -12.20 -1.36
C SER A 140 12.63 -12.38 -1.10
N GLY A 141 12.01 -13.44 -1.63
CA GLY A 141 10.59 -13.72 -1.36
C GLY A 141 10.29 -13.89 0.14
N ALA A 142 11.25 -14.42 0.91
CA ALA A 142 11.12 -14.57 2.36
C ALA A 142 11.19 -13.21 3.08
N ASP A 143 12.15 -12.35 2.71
CA ASP A 143 12.25 -11.00 3.27
C ASP A 143 11.06 -10.14 2.90
N TYR A 144 10.60 -10.22 1.66
CA TYR A 144 9.38 -9.54 1.23
C TYR A 144 8.17 -10.00 2.05
N THR A 145 7.99 -11.31 2.25
CA THR A 145 6.86 -11.82 3.06
C THR A 145 6.91 -11.30 4.50
N ARG A 146 8.11 -11.14 5.06
CA ARG A 146 8.32 -10.61 6.42
C ARG A 146 8.05 -9.10 6.51
N ARG A 147 8.51 -8.34 5.50
CA ARG A 147 8.44 -6.88 5.43
C ARG A 147 7.11 -6.36 4.88
N ALA A 148 6.42 -7.12 4.05
CA ALA A 148 5.08 -6.81 3.51
C ALA A 148 3.98 -7.07 4.55
N ASP A 149 4.14 -6.48 5.73
CA ASP A 149 3.20 -6.45 6.85
C ASP A 149 2.93 -5.00 7.25
N THR A 150 1.84 -4.75 7.97
CA THR A 150 1.39 -3.39 8.30
C THR A 150 2.18 -2.79 9.46
N TRP A 151 2.75 -1.60 9.26
CA TRP A 151 3.31 -0.75 10.31
C TRP A 151 2.23 0.19 10.88
N PRO A 152 2.24 0.57 12.18
CA PRO A 152 3.20 0.18 13.23
C PRO A 152 2.85 -1.11 13.96
N LEU A 153 1.82 -1.85 13.51
CA LEU A 153 1.38 -3.08 14.16
C LEU A 153 2.52 -4.13 14.21
N ASN A 154 3.25 -4.30 13.11
CA ASN A 154 4.51 -5.01 13.06
C ASN A 154 5.63 -3.96 12.85
N PRO A 155 6.54 -3.75 13.82
CA PRO A 155 7.65 -2.82 13.69
C PRO A 155 8.62 -3.12 12.55
N ASP A 156 8.68 -4.38 12.08
CA ASP A 156 9.49 -4.80 10.93
C ASP A 156 8.71 -4.72 9.60
N GLY A 157 7.44 -4.32 9.63
CA GLY A 157 6.60 -4.14 8.46
C GLY A 157 6.80 -2.79 7.80
N ASP A 158 6.54 -2.72 6.49
CA ASP A 158 6.68 -1.49 5.69
C ASP A 158 5.40 -1.08 4.98
N LEU A 159 4.30 -1.82 5.16
CA LEU A 159 3.03 -1.46 4.55
C LEU A 159 2.27 -0.44 5.41
N ILE A 160 1.69 0.56 4.76
CA ILE A 160 0.86 1.57 5.42
C ILE A 160 -0.60 1.40 5.02
N ALA A 161 -1.49 1.32 6.00
CA ALA A 161 -2.94 1.32 5.80
C ALA A 161 -3.50 2.69 6.24
N LEU A 162 -4.07 3.45 5.32
CA LEU A 162 -4.69 4.74 5.61
C LEU A 162 -6.22 4.59 5.55
N MET A 163 -6.89 4.87 6.67
CA MET A 163 -8.35 4.77 6.76
C MET A 163 -8.97 6.16 6.62
N MET A 164 -9.82 6.35 5.61
CA MET A 164 -10.56 7.60 5.47
C MET A 164 -11.85 7.55 6.28
N ILE A 165 -11.93 8.43 7.27
CA ILE A 165 -13.15 8.69 8.04
C ILE A 165 -13.83 9.92 7.44
N GLU A 166 -14.86 9.69 6.63
CA GLU A 166 -15.51 10.74 5.83
C GLU A 166 -17.03 10.79 6.01
N SER A 167 -17.54 10.05 6.99
CA SER A 167 -18.96 10.07 7.36
C SER A 167 -19.14 10.41 8.84
N SER A 168 -20.32 10.94 9.18
CA SER A 168 -20.68 11.20 10.58
C SER A 168 -20.65 9.93 11.43
N ARG A 169 -21.00 8.79 10.83
CA ARG A 169 -20.93 7.48 11.47
C ARG A 169 -19.49 7.09 11.78
N GLY A 170 -18.58 7.19 10.81
CA GLY A 170 -17.17 6.90 11.05
C GLY A 170 -16.53 7.83 12.09
N TYR A 171 -16.94 9.10 12.11
CA TYR A 171 -16.49 10.03 13.14
C TYR A 171 -16.96 9.62 14.54
N ALA A 172 -18.22 9.15 14.67
CA ALA A 172 -18.78 8.74 15.95
C ALA A 172 -18.18 7.42 16.49
N THR A 173 -17.68 6.54 15.62
CA THR A 173 -17.13 5.23 16.00
C THR A 173 -15.60 5.22 16.18
N ARG A 174 -14.91 6.32 15.84
CA ARG A 174 -13.46 6.42 16.03
C ARG A 174 -13.15 6.37 17.53
N ARG A 175 -12.13 5.58 17.89
CA ARG A 175 -11.58 5.65 19.25
C ARG A 175 -10.76 6.95 19.39
N PRO A 176 -10.78 7.59 20.56
CA PRO A 176 -9.96 8.77 20.83
C PRO A 176 -8.47 8.47 20.67
#